data_AF-A0A1F9N4T1-F1
#
_entry.id   AF-A0A1F9N4T1-F1
#
_cell.length_a   1.000
_cell.length_b   1.000
_cell.length_c   1.000
_cell.angle_alpha   90.00
_cell.angle_beta   90.00
_cell.angle_gamma   90.00
#
_symmetry.space_group_name_H-M   'P 1'
#
loop_
_entity.id
_entity.type
_entity.pdbx_description
1 polymer ?
#
loop_
_entity_poly.entity_id
_entity_poly.type
_entity_poly.pdbx_seq_one_letter_code
_entity_poly.pdbx_strand_id
1 'polypeptide(L)'
;MKKQGKDHAEQAFKEKELKKACEGFEAIILNSMIKSMRESLPGDALFKESNSTGIYKSMYDQYLSEEISRKNQSIGIKEFLYQELKKSL
;
A
#
# COMPACT_ATOMS: atom_id res chain seq x y z
N MET A 1 -0.29 -26.89 -29.47
CA MET A 1 0.45 -25.61 -29.36
C MET A 1 -0.40 -24.43 -28.86
N LYS A 2 -1.72 -24.32 -29.13
CA LYS A 2 -2.55 -23.18 -28.65
C LYS A 2 -2.89 -23.16 -27.15
N LYS A 3 -2.79 -24.31 -26.44
CA LYS A 3 -3.17 -24.45 -25.02
C LYS A 3 -2.13 -23.84 -24.07
N GLN A 4 -0.85 -24.18 -24.25
CA GLN A 4 0.29 -23.62 -23.49
C GLN A 4 0.36 -22.09 -23.52
N GLY A 5 0.11 -21.45 -24.67
CA GLY A 5 0.12 -19.99 -24.76
C GLY A 5 -1.01 -19.30 -23.98
N LYS A 6 -2.13 -19.99 -23.76
CA LYS A 6 -3.29 -19.46 -23.01
C LYS A 6 -3.06 -19.57 -21.51
N ASP A 7 -2.49 -20.70 -21.07
CA ASP A 7 -2.19 -20.98 -19.66
C ASP A 7 -1.11 -20.02 -19.11
N HIS A 8 -0.07 -19.71 -19.93
CA HIS A 8 0.94 -18.72 -19.55
C HIS A 8 0.39 -17.30 -19.45
N ALA A 9 -0.52 -16.91 -20.34
CA ALA A 9 -1.15 -15.59 -20.30
C ALA A 9 -2.04 -15.42 -19.06
N GLU A 10 -2.74 -16.48 -18.66
CA GLU A 10 -3.57 -16.49 -17.45
C GLU A 10 -2.71 -16.41 -16.18
N GLN A 11 -1.59 -17.15 -16.13
CA GLN A 11 -0.67 -17.09 -14.99
C GLN A 11 -0.02 -15.71 -14.85
N ALA A 12 0.43 -15.11 -15.96
CA ALA A 12 0.99 -13.76 -15.96
C ALA A 12 -0.03 -12.70 -15.48
N PHE A 13 -1.31 -12.88 -15.83
CA PHE A 13 -2.38 -12.02 -15.35
C PHE A 13 -2.57 -12.16 -13.83
N LYS A 14 -2.65 -13.39 -13.31
CA LYS A 14 -2.77 -13.64 -11.86
C LYS A 14 -1.59 -13.09 -11.07
N GLU A 15 -0.37 -13.25 -11.57
CA GLU A 15 0.82 -12.67 -10.94
C GLU A 15 0.77 -11.14 -10.89
N LYS A 16 0.26 -10.49 -11.94
CA LYS A 16 0.10 -9.03 -11.99
C LYS A 16 -0.93 -8.54 -10.96
N GLU A 17 -2.08 -9.20 -10.88
CA GLU A 17 -3.11 -8.86 -9.90
C GLU A 17 -2.62 -9.10 -8.46
N LEU A 18 -1.86 -10.17 -8.23
CA LEU A 18 -1.25 -10.42 -6.92
C LEU A 18 -0.28 -9.30 -6.52
N LYS A 19 0.60 -8.85 -7.43
CA LYS A 19 1.52 -7.72 -7.16
C LYS A 19 0.75 -6.46 -6.77
N LYS A 20 -0.28 -6.12 -7.54
CA LYS A 20 -1.14 -4.95 -7.29
C LYS A 20 -1.85 -5.05 -5.94
N ALA A 21 -2.33 -6.23 -5.57
CA ALA A 21 -2.94 -6.46 -4.25
C ALA A 21 -1.92 -6.27 -3.11
N CYS A 22 -0.69 -6.76 -3.27
CA CYS A 22 0.38 -6.60 -2.29
C CYS A 22 0.80 -5.12 -2.13
N GLU A 23 0.91 -4.36 -3.23
CA GLU A 23 1.14 -2.91 -3.21
C GLU A 23 0.04 -2.16 -2.45
N GLY A 24 -1.23 -2.54 -2.67
CA GLY A 24 -2.37 -1.96 -1.95
C GLY A 24 -2.34 -2.28 -0.45
N PHE A 25 -1.95 -3.50 -0.09
CA PHE A 25 -1.81 -3.89 1.32
C PHE A 25 -0.71 -3.10 2.04
N GLU A 26 0.46 -2.92 1.40
CA GLU A 26 1.52 -2.09 1.95
C GLU A 26 1.09 -0.63 2.10
N ALA A 27 0.28 -0.09 1.17
CA ALA A 27 -0.28 1.26 1.31
C ALA A 27 -1.15 1.39 2.58
N ILE A 28 -1.98 0.40 2.88
CA ILE A 28 -2.85 0.40 4.07
C ILE A 28 -2.01 0.37 5.36
N ILE A 29 -0.99 -0.49 5.41
CA ILE A 29 -0.10 -0.57 6.57
C ILE A 29 0.68 0.73 6.74
N LEU A 30 1.23 1.26 5.66
CA LEU A 30 1.99 2.51 5.69
C LEU A 30 1.11 3.68 6.14
N ASN A 31 -0.14 3.76 5.67
CA ASN A 31 -1.08 4.79 6.11
C ASN A 31 -1.36 4.67 7.61
N SER A 32 -1.59 3.45 8.09
CA SER A 32 -1.80 3.18 9.52
C SER A 32 -0.57 3.58 10.35
N MET A 33 0.64 3.28 9.85
CA MET A 33 1.89 3.66 10.50
C MET A 33 2.06 5.18 10.57
N ILE A 34 1.85 5.90 9.46
CA ILE A 34 1.92 7.38 9.42
C ILE A 34 0.93 7.99 10.40
N LYS A 35 -0.29 7.46 10.44
CA LYS A 35 -1.33 7.90 11.38
C LYS A 35 -0.90 7.69 12.84
N SER A 36 -0.42 6.50 13.18
CA SER A 36 0.08 6.21 14.54
C SER A 36 1.28 7.08 14.93
N MET A 37 2.22 7.32 14.01
CA MET A 37 3.35 8.23 14.26
C MET A 37 2.86 9.64 14.57
N ARG A 38 1.84 10.13 13.86
CA ARG A 38 1.27 11.46 14.05
C ARG A 38 0.50 11.58 15.38
N GLU A 39 -0.27 10.55 15.74
CA GLU A 39 -0.98 10.48 17.03
C GLU A 39 -0.02 10.46 18.22
N SER A 40 1.22 10.00 18.04
CA SER A 40 2.26 10.01 19.08
C SER A 40 2.87 11.38 19.37
N LEU A 41 2.68 12.36 18.47
CA LEU A 41 3.20 13.71 18.66
C LEU A 41 2.24 14.51 19.56
N PRO A 42 2.76 15.35 20.48
CA PRO A 42 1.92 16.31 21.17
C PRO A 42 1.26 17.20 20.11
N GLY A 43 -0.08 17.24 20.12
CA GLY A 43 -0.85 18.08 19.20
C GLY A 43 -0.40 19.54 19.26
N ASP A 44 -0.73 20.32 18.22
CA ASP A 44 -0.33 21.73 18.16
C ASP A 44 -0.96 22.50 19.33
N ALA A 45 -0.14 22.84 20.32
CA ALA A 45 -0.60 23.44 21.56
C ALA A 45 -1.15 24.87 21.35
N LEU A 46 -0.77 25.50 20.24
CA LEU A 46 -1.13 26.89 19.91
C LEU A 46 -2.37 26.96 19.01
N PHE A 47 -2.60 25.95 18.17
CA PHE A 47 -3.73 25.92 17.23
C PHE A 47 -4.55 24.65 17.39
N LYS A 48 -5.83 24.79 17.77
CA LYS A 48 -6.77 23.65 17.75
C LYS A 48 -6.88 23.13 16.32
N GLU A 49 -6.60 21.85 16.11
CA GLU A 49 -6.86 21.21 14.82
C GLU A 49 -8.35 21.33 14.47
N SER A 50 -8.65 21.86 13.28
CA SER A 50 -10.01 21.89 12.77
C SER A 50 -10.36 20.54 12.14
N ASN A 51 -11.66 20.20 12.13
CA ASN A 51 -12.14 18.99 11.45
C ASN A 51 -11.73 18.97 9.96
N SER A 52 -11.80 20.13 9.29
CA SER A 52 -11.38 20.29 7.89
C SER A 52 -9.89 19.96 7.69
N THR A 53 -9.04 20.40 8.61
CA THR A 53 -7.60 20.08 8.59
C THR A 53 -7.39 18.58 8.75
N GLY A 54 -8.09 17.94 9.69
CA GLY A 54 -8.02 16.49 9.91
C GLY A 54 -8.42 15.67 8.68
N ILE A 55 -9.49 16.07 7.99
CA ILE A 55 -9.94 15.43 6.74
C ILE A 55 -8.88 15.57 5.64
N TYR A 56 -8.40 16.79 5.39
CA TYR A 56 -7.38 17.04 4.37
C TYR A 56 -6.10 16.24 4.63
N LYS A 57 -5.66 16.21 5.88
CA LYS A 57 -4.46 15.48 6.32
C LYS A 57 -4.62 13.97 6.14
N SER A 58 -5.81 13.43 6.42
CA SER A 58 -6.13 12.02 6.19
C SER A 58 -6.09 11.67 4.69
N MET A 59 -6.66 12.52 3.84
CA MET A 59 -6.59 12.34 2.38
C MET A 59 -5.15 12.42 1.87
N TYR A 60 -4.36 13.35 2.41
CA TYR A 60 -2.95 13.49 2.09
C TYR A 60 -2.15 12.24 2.51
N ASP A 61 -2.33 11.77 3.74
CA ASP A 61 -1.65 10.58 4.27
C ASP A 61 -2.02 9.34 3.45
N GLN A 62 -3.26 9.24 2.96
CA GLN A 62 -3.69 8.14 2.08
C GLN A 62 -2.97 8.20 0.73
N TYR A 63 -3.01 9.35 0.04
CA TYR A 63 -2.33 9.54 -1.25
C TYR A 63 -0.82 9.28 -1.14
N LEU A 64 -0.19 9.82 -0.09
CA LEU A 64 1.23 9.63 0.17
C LEU A 64 1.58 8.16 0.35
N SER A 65 0.75 7.41 1.07
CA SER A 65 0.98 5.98 1.34
C SER A 65 0.85 5.14 0.07
N GLU A 66 -0.12 5.45 -0.79
CA GLU A 66 -0.26 4.82 -2.10
C GLU A 66 0.94 5.11 -3.02
N GLU A 67 1.43 6.35 -3.04
CA GLU A 67 2.58 6.72 -3.88
C GLU A 67 3.89 6.10 -3.39
N ILE A 68 4.09 6.00 -2.07
CA ILE A 68 5.27 5.32 -1.52
C ILE A 68 5.18 3.81 -1.77
N SER A 69 4.02 3.19 -1.59
CA SER A 69 3.87 1.74 -1.79
C SER A 69 4.09 1.31 -3.24
N ARG A 70 3.97 2.20 -4.23
CA ARG A 70 4.29 1.92 -5.64
C ARG A 70 5.78 2.01 -5.96
N LYS A 71 6.59 2.68 -5.14
CA LYS A 71 8.03 2.85 -5.38
C LYS A 71 8.82 1.59 -5.03
N ASN A 72 9.96 1.37 -5.68
CA ASN A 72 10.82 0.22 -5.44
C ASN A 72 11.60 0.28 -4.11
N GLN A 73 11.64 1.45 -3.45
CA GLN A 73 12.32 1.67 -2.17
C GLN A 73 11.29 1.95 -1.07
N SER A 74 10.29 1.09 -0.96
CA SER A 74 9.31 1.14 0.13
C SER A 74 9.78 0.30 1.33
N ILE A 75 8.87 0.02 2.27
CA ILE A 75 9.15 -0.74 3.50
C ILE A 75 9.54 -2.21 3.17
N GLY A 76 9.09 -2.75 2.04
CA GLY A 76 9.41 -4.11 1.59
C GLY A 76 8.38 -5.18 1.98
N ILE A 77 7.23 -4.76 2.53
CA ILE A 77 6.15 -5.66 2.93
C ILE A 77 5.47 -6.25 1.70
N LYS A 78 5.30 -5.45 0.63
CA LYS A 78 4.68 -5.94 -0.61
C LYS A 78 5.51 -7.03 -1.27
N GLU A 79 6.85 -6.92 -1.27
CA GLU A 79 7.75 -7.94 -1.79
C GLU A 79 7.63 -9.22 -0.97
N PHE A 80 7.72 -9.10 0.35
CA PHE A 80 7.60 -10.24 1.26
C PHE A 80 6.27 -10.98 1.04
N LEU A 81 5.16 -10.24 1.05
CA LEU A 81 3.83 -10.80 0.88
C LEU A 81 3.65 -11.44 -0.50
N TYR A 82 4.16 -10.79 -1.55
CA TYR A 82 4.15 -11.35 -2.90
C TYR A 82 4.91 -12.68 -2.97
N GLN A 83 6.09 -12.78 -2.36
CA GLN A 83 6.86 -14.02 -2.35
C GLN A 83 6.14 -15.16 -1.62
N GLU A 84 5.47 -14.86 -0.50
CA GLU A 84 4.72 -15.89 0.23
C GLU A 84 3.46 -16.32 -0.52
N LEU A 85 2.68 -15.38 -1.04
CA LEU A 85 1.44 -15.68 -1.75
C LEU A 85 1.68 -16.27 -3.15
N LYS A 86 2.82 -15.98 -3.78
CA LYS A 86 3.18 -16.60 -5.06
C LYS A 86 3.41 -18.11 -4.93
N LYS A 87 3.85 -18.59 -3.76
CA LYS A 87 4.06 -20.04 -3.53
C LYS A 87 2.75 -20.83 -3.50
N SER A 88 1.63 -20.18 -3.20
CA SER A 88 0.30 -20.80 -3.13
C SER A 88 -0.52 -20.62 -4.41
N LEU A 89 0.07 -20.03 -5.45
CA LEU A 89 -0.56 -19.67 -6.72
C LEU A 89 -0.18 -20.64 -7.83
#